data_AF-A0A972JVN0-F1
#
_entry.id   AF-A0A972JVN0-F1
#
_cell.length_a   1.000
_cell.length_b   1.000
_cell.length_c   1.000
_cell.angle_alpha   90.00
_cell.angle_beta   90.00
_cell.angle_gamma   90.00
#
_symmetry.space_group_name_H-M   'P 1'
#
loop_
_entity.id
_entity.type
_entity.pdbx_description
1 polymer ?
#
loop_
_entity_poly.entity_id
_entity_poly.type
_entity_poly.pdbx_seq_one_letter_code
_entity_poly.pdbx_strand_id
1 'polypeptide(L)'
;MQTLAEFVKIWLLCICASVLYGILHDQVTVRVSLEYFTVGHPPVFDTTSLTLLAFGWGVIATWWVGALLGFPTSMVALAGRREKLVAHDLVRPIGVLFAVAAGAAMLFGMIGFVLAVAGWVNLPQKDIILLPSGGDLGYIAASWAHHTSYATGVVGGVVLWIWLWHRRKHMSQTPASIPSQIRFVRGVVISGVLCAIVWGFGLYLGYITYQGFTDTYFPVNGFLMDPRLS
;
A
#
# COMPACT_ATOMS: atom_id res chain seq x y z
N MET A 1 -16.27 -17.83 25.31
CA MET A 1 -14.96 -18.31 24.82
C MET A 1 -14.90 -18.41 23.30
N GLN A 2 -15.88 -19.03 22.63
CA GLN A 2 -15.88 -19.18 21.16
C GLN A 2 -15.77 -17.85 20.39
N THR A 3 -16.43 -16.78 20.84
CA THR A 3 -16.35 -15.45 20.21
C THR A 3 -14.97 -14.79 20.33
N LEU A 4 -14.30 -14.97 21.46
CA LEU A 4 -12.95 -14.45 21.66
C LEU A 4 -11.95 -15.20 20.77
N ALA A 5 -12.07 -16.51 20.67
CA ALA A 5 -11.23 -17.32 19.79
C ALA A 5 -11.38 -16.87 18.32
N GLU A 6 -12.61 -16.66 17.85
CA GLU A 6 -12.84 -16.17 16.48
C GLU A 6 -12.35 -14.73 16.27
N PHE A 7 -12.49 -13.86 17.28
CA PHE A 7 -11.92 -12.51 17.22
C PHE A 7 -10.41 -12.54 16.97
N VAL A 8 -9.70 -13.36 17.75
CA VAL A 8 -8.23 -13.53 17.64
C VAL A 8 -7.87 -14.14 16.29
N LYS A 9 -8.59 -15.16 15.82
CA LYS A 9 -8.34 -15.76 14.50
C LYS A 9 -8.49 -14.77 13.36
N ILE A 10 -9.55 -13.95 13.36
CA ILE A 10 -9.77 -12.93 12.31
C ILE A 10 -8.66 -11.87 12.36
N TRP A 11 -8.28 -11.45 13.57
CA TRP A 11 -7.23 -10.45 13.75
C TRP A 11 -5.88 -10.97 13.24
N LEU A 12 -5.50 -12.18 13.65
CA LEU A 12 -4.29 -12.85 13.16
C LEU A 12 -4.34 -13.13 11.66
N LEU A 13 -5.50 -13.51 11.11
CA LEU A 13 -5.67 -13.69 9.67
C LEU A 13 -5.31 -12.41 8.90
N CYS A 14 -5.76 -11.24 9.37
CA CYS A 14 -5.44 -9.97 8.73
C CYS A 14 -3.96 -9.60 8.87
N ILE A 15 -3.36 -9.83 10.04
CA ILE A 15 -1.91 -9.62 10.27
C ILE A 15 -1.09 -10.52 9.33
N CYS A 16 -1.35 -11.83 9.33
CA CYS A 16 -0.65 -12.79 8.49
C CYS A 16 -0.84 -12.49 6.99
N ALA A 17 -2.04 -12.14 6.55
CA ALA A 17 -2.30 -11.79 5.16
C ALA A 17 -1.56 -10.51 4.74
N SER A 18 -1.53 -9.50 5.60
CA SER A 18 -0.80 -8.24 5.37
C SER A 18 0.71 -8.47 5.30
N VAL A 19 1.27 -9.25 6.25
CA VAL A 19 2.69 -9.64 6.25
C VAL A 19 3.07 -10.43 5.00
N LEU A 20 2.26 -11.43 4.63
CA LEU A 20 2.50 -12.20 3.41
C LEU A 20 2.47 -11.32 2.17
N TYR A 21 1.48 -10.43 2.07
CA TYR A 21 1.40 -9.44 1.00
C TYR A 21 2.64 -8.53 0.98
N GLY A 22 3.04 -7.97 2.12
CA GLY A 22 4.20 -7.09 2.25
C GLY A 22 5.49 -7.77 1.80
N ILE A 23 5.75 -8.99 2.28
CA ILE A 23 6.92 -9.76 1.85
C ILE A 23 6.92 -9.96 0.33
N LEU A 24 5.80 -10.41 -0.24
CA LEU A 24 5.71 -10.66 -1.68
C LEU A 24 5.85 -9.38 -2.52
N HIS A 25 5.24 -8.29 -2.07
CA HIS A 25 5.36 -6.98 -2.69
C HIS A 25 6.81 -6.49 -2.67
N ASP A 26 7.47 -6.60 -1.52
CA ASP A 26 8.84 -6.14 -1.32
C ASP A 26 9.85 -7.00 -2.08
N GLN A 27 9.58 -8.31 -2.27
CA GLN A 27 10.41 -9.13 -3.14
C GLN A 27 10.42 -8.59 -4.57
N VAL A 28 9.31 -8.03 -5.06
CA VAL A 28 9.28 -7.42 -6.39
C VAL A 28 9.96 -6.05 -6.35
N THR A 29 9.58 -5.18 -5.42
CA THR A 29 10.01 -3.77 -5.44
C THR A 29 11.49 -3.58 -5.07
N VAL A 30 12.09 -4.42 -4.23
CA VAL A 30 13.54 -4.35 -3.92
C VAL A 30 14.41 -4.62 -5.15
N ARG A 31 13.86 -5.36 -6.13
CA ARG A 31 14.52 -5.65 -7.42
C ARG A 31 14.24 -4.57 -8.47
N VAL A 32 13.26 -3.71 -8.23
CA VAL A 32 13.01 -2.50 -9.01
C VAL A 32 13.89 -1.35 -8.52
N SER A 33 14.08 -1.22 -7.22
CA SER A 33 15.03 -0.29 -6.61
C SER A 33 15.48 -0.78 -5.25
N LEU A 34 16.78 -1.07 -5.14
CA LEU A 34 17.41 -1.39 -3.86
C LEU A 34 17.46 -0.15 -2.96
N GLU A 35 17.72 1.00 -3.57
CA GLU A 35 17.88 2.30 -2.93
C GLU A 35 16.60 2.74 -2.21
N TYR A 36 15.44 2.35 -2.72
CA TYR A 36 14.18 2.54 -2.01
C TYR A 36 14.25 1.97 -0.58
N PHE A 37 14.88 0.82 -0.40
CA PHE A 37 14.98 0.12 0.88
C PHE A 37 16.21 0.49 1.72
N THR A 38 17.29 0.97 1.10
CA THR A 38 18.57 1.25 1.79
C THR A 38 18.84 2.73 2.00
N VAL A 39 18.33 3.59 1.12
CA VAL A 39 18.46 5.06 1.20
C VAL A 39 17.14 5.67 1.66
N GLY A 40 16.02 5.20 1.11
CA GLY A 40 14.68 5.70 1.43
C GLY A 40 14.20 5.35 2.85
N HIS A 41 14.90 4.44 3.54
CA HIS A 41 14.54 3.98 4.88
C HIS A 41 15.77 3.90 5.80
N PRO A 42 15.61 4.05 7.12
CA PRO A 42 16.70 3.85 8.08
C PRO A 42 17.31 2.45 7.96
N PRO A 43 18.64 2.28 8.13
CA PRO A 43 19.27 0.97 8.06
C PRO A 43 18.86 0.10 9.27
N VAL A 44 17.87 -0.77 9.06
CA VAL A 44 17.39 -1.71 10.10
C VAL A 44 18.10 -3.05 10.02
N PHE A 45 18.49 -3.48 8.82
CA PHE A 45 19.10 -4.79 8.57
C PHE A 45 20.50 -4.63 8.01
N ASP A 46 21.47 -5.24 8.67
CA ASP A 46 22.84 -5.36 8.17
C ASP A 46 22.93 -6.57 7.21
N THR A 47 22.37 -6.40 6.00
CA THR A 47 22.39 -7.46 4.98
C THR A 47 22.45 -6.90 3.58
N THR A 48 23.17 -7.59 2.70
CA THR A 48 23.22 -7.34 1.26
C THR A 48 22.28 -8.27 0.47
N SER A 49 21.63 -9.23 1.14
CA SER A 49 20.69 -10.14 0.50
C SER A 49 19.36 -9.45 0.23
N LEU A 50 19.04 -9.24 -1.04
CA LEU A 50 17.76 -8.66 -1.48
C LEU A 50 16.55 -9.42 -0.91
N THR A 51 16.65 -10.75 -0.84
CA THR A 51 15.57 -11.58 -0.30
C THR A 51 15.36 -11.36 1.19
N LEU A 52 16.44 -11.28 1.98
CA LEU A 52 16.32 -11.01 3.42
C LEU A 52 15.85 -9.59 3.69
N LEU A 53 16.32 -8.62 2.89
CA LEU A 53 15.90 -7.23 2.99
C LEU A 53 14.39 -7.08 2.74
N ALA A 54 13.89 -7.67 1.66
CA ALA A 54 12.46 -7.66 1.34
C ALA A 54 11.61 -8.46 2.34
N PHE A 55 12.13 -9.55 2.90
CA PHE A 55 11.44 -10.27 3.96
C PHE A 55 11.31 -9.42 5.22
N GLY A 56 12.41 -8.81 5.66
CA GLY A 56 12.47 -7.99 6.87
C GLY A 56 11.59 -6.75 6.78
N TRP A 57 11.72 -5.98 5.70
CA TRP A 57 10.87 -4.81 5.45
C TRP A 57 9.41 -5.19 5.26
N GLY A 58 9.14 -6.26 4.50
CA GLY A 58 7.77 -6.73 4.27
C GLY A 58 7.04 -7.03 5.57
N VAL A 59 7.72 -7.60 6.57
CA VAL A 59 7.17 -7.80 7.92
C VAL A 59 6.99 -6.47 8.65
N ILE A 60 8.06 -5.68 8.84
CA ILE A 60 8.05 -4.44 9.64
C ILE A 60 7.02 -3.44 9.13
N ALA A 61 6.95 -3.27 7.81
CA ALA A 61 6.09 -2.30 7.16
C ALA A 61 4.61 -2.67 7.26
N THR A 62 4.25 -3.95 7.37
CA THR A 62 2.86 -4.37 7.13
C THR A 62 2.17 -5.12 8.29
N TRP A 63 2.89 -5.56 9.32
CA TRP A 63 2.24 -6.24 10.46
C TRP A 63 1.22 -5.33 11.18
N TRP A 64 1.57 -4.06 11.39
CA TRP A 64 0.72 -3.09 12.08
C TRP A 64 -0.46 -2.67 11.19
N VAL A 65 -0.28 -2.62 9.87
CA VAL A 65 -1.36 -2.41 8.90
C VAL A 65 -2.39 -3.53 9.02
N GLY A 66 -1.92 -4.79 9.05
CA GLY A 66 -2.79 -5.94 9.24
C GLY A 66 -3.49 -5.93 10.60
N ALA A 67 -2.83 -5.44 11.64
CA ALA A 67 -3.43 -5.29 12.97
C ALA A 67 -4.55 -4.23 12.97
N LEU A 68 -4.32 -3.08 12.34
CA LEU A 68 -5.31 -2.00 12.17
C LEU A 68 -6.47 -2.41 11.27
N LEU A 69 -6.23 -3.22 10.23
CA LEU A 69 -7.28 -3.79 9.40
C LEU A 69 -8.09 -4.83 10.18
N GLY A 70 -7.39 -5.72 10.89
CA GLY A 70 -8.01 -6.88 11.53
C GLY A 70 -8.87 -6.56 12.73
N PHE A 71 -8.48 -5.58 13.56
CA PHE A 71 -9.25 -5.27 14.76
C PHE A 71 -10.68 -4.78 14.45
N PRO A 72 -10.90 -3.77 13.58
CA PRO A 72 -12.24 -3.39 13.13
C PRO A 72 -12.93 -4.50 12.35
N THR A 73 -12.21 -5.28 11.55
CA THR A 73 -12.78 -6.42 10.82
C THR A 73 -13.38 -7.45 11.77
N SER A 74 -12.67 -7.81 12.85
CA SER A 74 -13.16 -8.70 13.90
C SER A 74 -14.39 -8.12 14.61
N MET A 75 -14.39 -6.83 14.91
CA MET A 75 -15.56 -6.16 15.51
C MET A 75 -16.77 -6.21 14.57
N VAL A 76 -16.61 -5.81 13.31
CA VAL A 76 -17.68 -5.77 12.31
C VAL A 76 -18.20 -7.18 11.99
N ALA A 77 -17.34 -8.20 12.00
CA ALA A 77 -17.73 -9.59 11.74
C ALA A 77 -18.53 -10.21 12.90
N LEU A 78 -18.24 -9.83 14.15
CA LEU A 78 -18.74 -10.52 15.35
C LEU A 78 -19.76 -9.71 16.18
N ALA A 79 -19.83 -8.39 16.02
CA ALA A 79 -20.64 -7.52 16.88
C ALA A 79 -22.15 -7.70 16.69
N GLY A 80 -22.90 -7.59 17.79
CA GLY A 80 -24.37 -7.56 17.79
C GLY A 80 -25.04 -8.93 17.64
N ARG A 81 -26.34 -8.90 17.31
CA ARG A 81 -27.22 -10.09 17.22
C ARG A 81 -27.29 -10.71 15.81
N ARG A 82 -26.68 -10.08 14.80
CA ARG A 82 -26.64 -10.63 13.44
C ARG A 82 -25.73 -11.84 13.38
N GLU A 83 -25.93 -12.66 12.37
CA GLU A 83 -25.09 -13.83 12.10
C GLU A 83 -23.62 -13.45 12.06
N LYS A 84 -22.80 -14.23 12.76
CA LYS A 84 -21.38 -13.94 12.96
C LYS A 84 -20.59 -14.59 11.84
N LEU A 85 -19.68 -13.81 11.26
CA LEU A 85 -18.72 -14.34 10.28
C LEU A 85 -17.49 -14.83 11.05
N VAL A 86 -17.05 -16.03 10.74
CA VAL A 86 -15.84 -16.63 11.33
C VAL A 86 -14.65 -16.44 10.40
N ALA A 87 -13.43 -16.74 10.88
CA ALA A 87 -12.22 -16.43 10.10
C ALA A 87 -12.21 -17.04 8.68
N HIS A 88 -12.72 -18.25 8.50
CA HIS A 88 -12.73 -18.90 7.18
C HIS A 88 -13.61 -18.15 6.16
N ASP A 89 -14.67 -17.46 6.60
CA ASP A 89 -15.54 -16.66 5.72
C ASP A 89 -14.83 -15.44 5.13
N LEU A 90 -13.73 -15.03 5.77
CA LEU A 90 -13.00 -13.81 5.48
C LEU A 90 -11.74 -14.03 4.64
N VAL A 91 -11.28 -15.28 4.48
CA VAL A 91 -10.07 -15.60 3.69
C VAL A 91 -10.18 -15.07 2.26
N ARG A 92 -11.29 -15.37 1.57
CA ARG A 92 -11.50 -14.91 0.18
C ARG A 92 -11.61 -13.39 0.07
N PRO A 93 -12.46 -12.67 0.83
CA PRO A 93 -12.56 -11.22 0.66
C PRO A 93 -11.28 -10.47 1.04
N ILE A 94 -10.52 -10.94 2.04
CA ILE A 94 -9.20 -10.40 2.37
C ILE A 94 -8.21 -10.69 1.24
N GLY A 95 -8.21 -11.90 0.68
CA GLY A 95 -7.37 -12.23 -0.48
C GLY A 95 -7.67 -11.36 -1.71
N VAL A 96 -8.95 -11.09 -1.99
CA VAL A 96 -9.36 -10.18 -3.08
C VAL A 96 -8.87 -8.77 -2.82
N LEU A 97 -8.97 -8.26 -1.58
CA LEU A 97 -8.45 -6.94 -1.21
C LEU A 97 -6.95 -6.81 -1.54
N PHE A 98 -6.13 -7.77 -1.08
CA PHE A 98 -4.69 -7.73 -1.34
C PHE A 98 -4.33 -7.97 -2.81
N ALA A 99 -5.10 -8.77 -3.54
CA ALA A 99 -4.92 -8.93 -4.98
C ALA A 99 -5.20 -7.63 -5.75
N VAL A 100 -6.24 -6.88 -5.35
CA VAL A 100 -6.54 -5.56 -5.92
C VAL A 100 -5.44 -4.55 -5.56
N ALA A 101 -4.95 -4.56 -4.32
CA ALA A 101 -3.83 -3.72 -3.91
C ALA A 101 -2.56 -4.02 -4.72
N ALA A 102 -2.22 -5.30 -4.95
CA ALA A 102 -1.10 -5.72 -5.78
C ALA A 102 -1.23 -5.19 -7.23
N GLY A 103 -2.40 -5.36 -7.84
CA GLY A 103 -2.67 -4.90 -9.20
C GLY A 103 -2.60 -3.39 -9.33
N ALA A 104 -3.16 -2.65 -8.37
CA ALA A 104 -3.08 -1.20 -8.32
C ALA A 104 -1.64 -0.71 -8.13
N ALA A 105 -0.89 -1.31 -7.20
CA ALA A 105 0.49 -0.96 -6.95
C ALA A 105 1.38 -1.18 -8.18
N MET A 106 1.20 -2.30 -8.90
CA MET A 106 1.91 -2.57 -10.15
C MET A 106 1.58 -1.52 -11.22
N LEU A 107 0.28 -1.22 -11.42
CA LEU A 107 -0.15 -0.22 -12.40
C LEU A 107 0.44 1.16 -12.11
N PHE A 108 0.36 1.63 -10.86
CA PHE A 108 0.85 2.96 -10.50
C PHE A 108 2.37 3.03 -10.39
N GLY A 109 3.05 1.92 -10.06
CA GLY A 109 4.50 1.83 -10.19
C GLY A 109 4.95 2.02 -11.65
N MET A 110 4.25 1.38 -12.60
CA MET A 110 4.52 1.57 -14.04
C MET A 110 4.21 3.01 -14.50
N ILE A 111 3.11 3.61 -14.05
CA ILE A 111 2.79 5.01 -14.36
C ILE A 111 3.87 5.93 -13.82
N GLY A 112 4.29 5.76 -12.56
CA GLY A 112 5.37 6.55 -11.94
C GLY A 112 6.67 6.45 -12.73
N PHE A 113 7.04 5.25 -13.18
CA PHE A 113 8.20 5.03 -14.05
C PHE A 113 8.08 5.80 -15.38
N VAL A 114 6.96 5.67 -16.09
CA VAL A 114 6.74 6.35 -17.39
C VAL A 114 6.78 7.87 -17.23
N LEU A 115 6.15 8.40 -16.18
CA LEU A 115 6.18 9.84 -15.90
C LEU A 115 7.59 10.35 -15.56
N ALA A 116 8.38 9.54 -14.86
CA ALA A 116 9.77 9.86 -14.55
C ALA A 116 10.64 9.85 -15.81
N VAL A 117 10.50 8.84 -16.68
CA VAL A 117 11.19 8.79 -17.98
C VAL A 117 10.81 9.97 -18.87
N ALA A 118 9.56 10.43 -18.82
CA ALA A 118 9.10 11.62 -19.54
C ALA A 118 9.60 12.95 -18.92
N GLY A 119 10.29 12.91 -17.78
CA GLY A 119 10.77 14.09 -17.05
C GLY A 119 9.66 14.88 -16.35
N TRP A 120 8.43 14.34 -16.26
CA TRP A 120 7.30 15.00 -15.61
C TRP A 120 7.35 14.86 -14.10
N VAL A 121 8.12 13.91 -13.58
CA VAL A 121 8.23 13.56 -12.16
C VAL A 121 9.72 13.26 -11.88
N ASN A 122 10.42 14.13 -11.15
CA ASN A 122 11.82 13.95 -10.74
C ASN A 122 12.02 13.91 -9.23
N LEU A 123 12.95 13.12 -8.69
CA LEU A 123 13.16 13.14 -7.24
C LEU A 123 13.59 14.53 -6.76
N PRO A 124 13.19 14.94 -5.54
CA PRO A 124 13.74 16.14 -4.93
C PRO A 124 15.27 16.06 -4.92
N GLN A 125 15.95 17.14 -5.27
CA GLN A 125 17.40 17.14 -5.48
C GLN A 125 18.20 16.61 -4.28
N LYS A 126 17.73 16.88 -3.05
CA LYS A 126 18.30 16.36 -1.80
C LYS A 126 18.36 14.83 -1.74
N ASP A 127 17.41 14.15 -2.38
CA ASP A 127 17.30 12.70 -2.39
C ASP A 127 18.12 12.11 -3.55
N ILE A 128 18.23 12.84 -4.67
CA ILE A 128 19.05 12.47 -5.85
C ILE A 128 20.54 12.35 -5.48
N ILE A 129 21.06 13.25 -4.63
CA ILE A 129 22.49 13.25 -4.27
C ILE A 129 22.92 11.97 -3.55
N LEU A 130 21.97 11.30 -2.88
CA LEU A 130 22.22 10.06 -2.15
C LEU A 130 22.08 8.81 -3.04
N LEU A 131 21.58 8.96 -4.27
CA LEU A 131 21.34 7.85 -5.18
C LEU A 131 22.52 7.67 -6.15
N PRO A 132 22.92 6.42 -6.44
CA PRO A 132 23.76 6.13 -7.59
C PRO A 132 23.15 6.69 -8.88
N SER A 133 23.99 7.09 -9.83
CA SER A 133 23.52 7.62 -11.12
C SER A 133 22.57 6.64 -11.82
N GLY A 134 21.34 7.09 -12.12
CA GLY A 134 20.28 6.29 -12.75
C GLY A 134 19.39 5.48 -11.79
N GLY A 135 19.56 5.60 -10.47
CA GLY A 135 18.71 4.94 -9.47
C GLY A 135 17.36 5.63 -9.22
N ASP A 136 17.17 6.83 -9.74
CA ASP A 136 16.00 7.68 -9.54
C ASP A 136 14.71 7.11 -10.15
N LEU A 137 14.77 6.56 -11.37
CA LEU A 137 13.60 6.00 -12.06
C LEU A 137 13.00 4.81 -11.30
N GLY A 138 13.85 3.88 -10.87
CA GLY A 138 13.44 2.72 -10.09
C GLY A 138 12.88 3.12 -8.73
N TYR A 139 13.53 4.09 -8.07
CA TYR A 139 13.10 4.60 -6.78
C TYR A 139 11.70 5.24 -6.87
N ILE A 140 11.44 6.07 -7.89
CA ILE A 140 10.11 6.67 -8.12
C ILE A 140 9.07 5.57 -8.36
N ALA A 141 9.37 4.60 -9.21
CA ALA A 141 8.46 3.49 -9.51
C ALA A 141 8.11 2.68 -8.25
N ALA A 142 9.11 2.30 -7.45
CA ALA A 142 8.93 1.60 -6.19
C ALA A 142 8.13 2.46 -5.20
N SER A 143 8.44 3.74 -5.07
CA SER A 143 7.71 4.67 -4.21
C SER A 143 6.23 4.76 -4.58
N TRP A 144 5.91 4.93 -5.86
CA TRP A 144 4.52 5.00 -6.33
C TRP A 144 3.77 3.69 -6.07
N ALA A 145 4.42 2.55 -6.27
CA ALA A 145 3.83 1.24 -5.97
C ALA A 145 3.47 1.11 -4.47
N HIS A 146 4.38 1.46 -3.56
CA HIS A 146 4.13 1.38 -2.12
C HIS A 146 3.04 2.34 -1.65
N HIS A 147 3.10 3.61 -2.04
CA HIS A 147 2.06 4.58 -1.64
C HIS A 147 0.68 4.16 -2.14
N THR A 148 0.60 3.62 -3.37
CA THR A 148 -0.66 3.12 -3.93
C THR A 148 -1.18 1.89 -3.18
N SER A 149 -0.29 0.99 -2.75
CA SER A 149 -0.71 -0.18 -1.98
C SER A 149 -1.27 0.20 -0.60
N TYR A 150 -0.65 1.16 0.09
CA TYR A 150 -1.19 1.69 1.35
C TYR A 150 -2.56 2.36 1.15
N ALA A 151 -2.69 3.23 0.15
CA ALA A 151 -3.95 3.90 -0.14
C ALA A 151 -5.07 2.91 -0.47
N THR A 152 -4.77 1.92 -1.32
CA THR A 152 -5.72 0.86 -1.69
C THR A 152 -6.07 -0.01 -0.48
N GLY A 153 -5.11 -0.30 0.40
CA GLY A 153 -5.34 -1.03 1.65
C GLY A 153 -6.30 -0.30 2.59
N VAL A 154 -6.12 1.01 2.78
CA VAL A 154 -6.99 1.84 3.62
C VAL A 154 -8.42 1.88 3.06
N VAL A 155 -8.59 2.26 1.80
CA VAL A 155 -9.93 2.39 1.21
C VAL A 155 -10.60 1.04 1.03
N GLY A 156 -9.86 0.04 0.57
CA GLY A 156 -10.37 -1.31 0.43
C GLY A 156 -10.74 -1.94 1.78
N GLY A 157 -10.03 -1.61 2.87
CA GLY A 157 -10.41 -1.98 4.23
C GLY A 157 -11.76 -1.39 4.66
N VAL A 158 -11.98 -0.09 4.41
CA VAL A 158 -13.27 0.55 4.68
C VAL A 158 -14.41 -0.09 3.87
N VAL A 159 -14.18 -0.35 2.59
CA VAL A 159 -15.15 -1.02 1.71
C VAL A 159 -15.44 -2.43 2.20
N LEU A 160 -14.43 -3.18 2.64
CA LEU A 160 -14.57 -4.49 3.27
C LEU A 160 -15.48 -4.40 4.49
N TRP A 161 -15.26 -3.46 5.40
CA TRP A 161 -16.08 -3.29 6.61
C TRP A 161 -17.54 -2.99 6.28
N ILE A 162 -17.80 -2.06 5.36
CA ILE A 162 -19.16 -1.73 4.90
C ILE A 162 -19.82 -2.97 4.31
N TRP A 163 -19.11 -3.69 3.44
CA TRP A 163 -19.66 -4.90 2.83
C TRP A 163 -19.95 -6.01 3.85
N LEU A 164 -19.05 -6.26 4.80
CA LEU A 164 -19.25 -7.26 5.86
C LEU A 164 -20.51 -6.93 6.66
N TRP A 165 -20.70 -5.67 7.02
CA TRP A 165 -21.89 -5.22 7.73
C TRP A 165 -23.19 -5.50 6.95
N HIS A 166 -23.19 -5.28 5.63
CA HIS A 166 -24.34 -5.56 4.77
C HIS A 166 -24.56 -7.06 4.55
N ARG A 167 -23.50 -7.84 4.31
CA ARG A 167 -23.58 -9.30 4.09
C ARG A 167 -24.24 -10.01 5.27
N ARG A 168 -23.90 -9.60 6.50
CA ARG A 168 -24.47 -10.15 7.74
C ARG A 168 -25.98 -9.95 7.88
N LYS A 169 -26.61 -9.02 7.15
CA LYS A 169 -28.07 -8.84 7.14
C LYS A 169 -28.80 -9.87 6.28
N HIS A 170 -28.15 -10.41 5.25
CA HIS A 170 -28.81 -11.25 4.25
C HIS A 170 -28.76 -12.75 4.56
N MET A 171 -27.83 -13.20 5.42
CA MET A 171 -27.72 -14.63 5.77
C MET A 171 -28.87 -15.10 6.67
N SER A 172 -29.50 -14.19 7.43
CA SER A 172 -30.70 -14.49 8.22
C SER A 172 -31.98 -14.69 7.40
N GLN A 173 -31.96 -14.51 6.07
CA GLN A 173 -33.19 -14.50 5.26
C GLN A 173 -33.24 -15.53 4.12
N THR A 174 -32.14 -16.05 3.55
CA THR A 174 -32.16 -17.11 2.50
C THR A 174 -30.73 -17.61 2.21
N PRO A 175 -30.48 -18.89 1.84
CA PRO A 175 -29.16 -19.36 1.40
C PRO A 175 -28.57 -18.47 0.30
N ALA A 176 -27.32 -18.05 0.50
CA ALA A 176 -26.66 -17.04 -0.31
C ALA A 176 -26.57 -17.43 -1.79
N SER A 177 -27.28 -16.70 -2.64
CA SER A 177 -27.10 -16.80 -4.08
C SER A 177 -25.79 -16.09 -4.51
N ILE A 178 -25.15 -16.65 -5.55
CA ILE A 178 -23.96 -16.15 -6.26
C ILE A 178 -23.92 -14.61 -6.50
N PRO A 179 -25.04 -13.88 -6.73
CA PRO A 179 -25.04 -12.44 -6.97
C PRO A 179 -24.44 -11.55 -5.86
N SER A 180 -24.34 -12.02 -4.62
CA SER A 180 -23.80 -11.21 -3.51
C SER A 180 -22.27 -11.07 -3.54
N GLN A 181 -21.56 -12.11 -3.98
CA GLN A 181 -20.09 -12.09 -4.10
C GLN A 181 -19.63 -11.25 -5.29
N ILE A 182 -20.35 -11.29 -6.40
CA ILE A 182 -20.04 -10.47 -7.59
C ILE A 182 -20.16 -8.98 -7.25
N ARG A 183 -21.17 -8.58 -6.48
CA ARG A 183 -21.34 -7.19 -6.02
C ARG A 183 -20.18 -6.73 -5.13
N PHE A 184 -19.65 -7.61 -4.27
CA PHE A 184 -18.47 -7.30 -3.46
C PHE A 184 -17.24 -7.05 -4.31
N VAL A 185 -16.91 -7.99 -5.19
CA VAL A 185 -15.73 -7.90 -6.04
C VAL A 185 -15.81 -6.63 -6.88
N ARG A 186 -16.97 -6.34 -7.47
CA ARG A 186 -17.18 -5.09 -8.23
C ARG A 186 -16.98 -3.85 -7.35
N GLY A 187 -17.54 -3.83 -6.13
CA GLY A 187 -17.37 -2.71 -5.20
C GLY A 187 -15.91 -2.47 -4.82
N VAL A 188 -15.19 -3.51 -4.41
CA VAL A 188 -13.76 -3.43 -4.04
C VAL A 188 -12.91 -2.99 -5.24
N VAL A 189 -13.14 -3.56 -6.42
CA VAL A 189 -12.40 -3.20 -7.63
C VAL A 189 -12.67 -1.74 -8.00
N ILE A 190 -13.93 -1.31 -8.05
CA ILE A 190 -14.28 0.08 -8.42
C ILE A 190 -13.70 1.07 -7.40
N SER A 191 -13.91 0.84 -6.09
CA SER A 191 -13.39 1.73 -5.06
C SER A 191 -11.87 1.73 -5.00
N GLY A 192 -11.23 0.58 -5.18
CA GLY A 192 -9.77 0.47 -5.24
C GLY A 192 -9.20 1.25 -6.43
N VAL A 193 -9.79 1.10 -7.62
CA VAL A 193 -9.38 1.83 -8.83
C VAL A 193 -9.61 3.33 -8.67
N LEU A 194 -10.78 3.77 -8.21
CA LEU A 194 -11.08 5.18 -8.00
C LEU A 194 -10.15 5.82 -6.97
N CYS A 195 -9.87 5.11 -5.87
CA CYS A 195 -8.94 5.61 -4.86
C CYS A 195 -7.52 5.68 -5.42
N ALA A 196 -7.06 4.67 -6.15
CA ALA A 196 -5.75 4.72 -6.79
C ALA A 196 -5.64 5.89 -7.77
N ILE A 197 -6.70 6.21 -8.52
CA ILE A 197 -6.75 7.39 -9.41
C ILE A 197 -6.67 8.70 -8.61
N VAL A 198 -7.53 8.88 -7.61
CA VAL A 198 -7.55 10.10 -6.78
C VAL A 198 -6.23 10.27 -6.03
N TRP A 199 -5.69 9.18 -5.50
CA TRP A 199 -4.43 9.15 -4.77
C TRP A 199 -3.24 9.37 -5.68
N GLY A 200 -3.18 8.73 -6.85
CA GLY A 200 -2.12 8.96 -7.83
C GLY A 200 -2.13 10.40 -8.36
N PHE A 201 -3.32 10.98 -8.55
CA PHE A 201 -3.44 12.40 -8.86
C PHE A 201 -2.99 13.29 -7.69
N GLY A 202 -3.33 12.91 -6.45
CA GLY A 202 -2.87 13.58 -5.24
C GLY A 202 -1.35 13.49 -5.03
N LEU A 203 -0.74 12.33 -5.30
CA LEU A 203 0.70 12.12 -5.29
C LEU A 203 1.36 12.96 -6.37
N TYR A 204 0.83 12.95 -7.59
CA TYR A 204 1.33 13.79 -8.67
C TYR A 204 1.29 15.27 -8.28
N LEU A 205 0.14 15.78 -7.81
CA LEU A 205 0.01 17.17 -7.37
C LEU A 205 0.94 17.49 -6.19
N GLY A 206 0.98 16.61 -5.18
CA GLY A 206 1.82 16.78 -4.01
C GLY A 206 3.31 16.80 -4.38
N TYR A 207 3.71 15.95 -5.30
CA TYR A 207 5.09 15.85 -5.78
C TYR A 207 5.49 17.06 -6.62
N ILE A 208 4.63 17.53 -7.53
CA ILE A 208 4.85 18.75 -8.31
C ILE A 208 4.89 19.98 -7.39
N THR A 209 4.00 20.05 -6.40
CA THR A 209 3.97 21.16 -5.43
C THR A 209 5.21 21.14 -4.54
N TYR A 210 5.62 19.97 -4.06
CA TYR A 210 6.82 19.81 -3.25
C TYR A 210 8.09 20.17 -4.03
N GLN A 211 8.22 19.70 -5.27
CA GLN A 211 9.32 20.10 -6.16
C GLN A 211 9.34 21.60 -6.43
N GLY A 212 8.20 22.17 -6.83
CA GLY A 212 8.10 23.61 -7.08
C GLY A 212 8.53 24.41 -5.85
N PHE A 213 8.14 23.97 -4.66
CA PHE A 213 8.58 24.59 -3.41
C PHE A 213 10.09 24.42 -3.17
N THR A 214 10.64 23.21 -3.27
CA THR A 214 12.08 22.99 -3.04
C THR A 214 12.95 23.75 -4.02
N ASP A 215 12.58 23.76 -5.30
CA ASP A 215 13.37 24.39 -6.36
C ASP A 215 13.30 25.92 -6.27
N THR A 216 12.17 26.48 -5.82
CA THR A 216 11.98 27.92 -5.65
C THR A 216 12.73 28.47 -4.43
N TYR A 217 12.70 27.75 -3.30
CA TYR A 217 13.23 28.26 -2.03
C TYR A 217 14.62 27.74 -1.67
N PHE A 218 15.05 26.63 -2.27
CA PHE A 218 16.38 26.04 -2.07
C PHE A 218 17.04 25.70 -3.41
N PRO A 219 17.23 26.69 -4.31
CA PRO A 219 17.87 26.44 -5.59
C PRO A 219 19.31 25.99 -5.38
N VAL A 220 19.68 24.82 -5.92
CA VAL A 220 21.02 24.21 -5.73
C VAL A 220 22.16 25.05 -6.32
N ASN A 221 21.85 26.00 -7.20
CA ASN A 221 22.83 26.96 -7.72
C ASN A 221 22.97 28.23 -6.86
N GLY A 222 22.20 28.38 -5.77
CA GLY A 222 22.19 29.59 -4.95
C GLY A 222 23.34 29.76 -3.96
N PHE A 223 24.21 28.75 -3.81
CA PHE A 223 25.37 28.78 -2.90
C PHE A 223 26.73 28.52 -3.57
N LEU A 224 26.77 28.34 -4.90
CA LEU A 224 28.00 28.59 -5.62
C LEU A 224 28.13 30.11 -5.76
N MET A 225 28.65 30.76 -4.71
CA MET A 225 29.23 32.09 -4.89
C MET A 225 30.17 32.01 -6.08
N ASP A 226 29.94 32.86 -7.08
CA ASP A 226 30.86 33.06 -8.17
C ASP A 226 32.25 33.36 -7.54
N PRO A 227 33.27 32.50 -7.73
CA PRO A 227 34.59 32.73 -7.16
C PRO A 227 35.27 33.99 -7.73
N ARG A 228 34.64 34.69 -8.68
CA ARG A 228 35.09 35.98 -9.20
C ARG A 228 34.55 37.18 -8.42
N LEU A 229 33.74 36.97 -7.39
CA LEU A 229 33.20 38.03 -6.52
C LEU A 229 33.89 38.10 -5.14
N SER A 230 35.04 37.43 -4.96
CA SER A 230 35.94 37.57 -3.80
C SER A 230 37.27 38.23 -4.19
#